data_AF-A0A974BVG4-F1
#
_entry.id   AF-A0A974BVG4-F1
#
_cell.length_a   1.000
_cell.length_b   1.000
_cell.length_c   1.000
_cell.angle_alpha   90.00
_cell.angle_beta   90.00
_cell.angle_gamma   90.00
#
_symmetry.space_group_name_H-M   'P 1'
#
loop_
_entity.id
_entity.type
_entity.pdbx_description
1 polymer ?
#
loop_
_entity_poly.entity_id
_entity_poly.type
_entity_poly.pdbx_seq_one_letter_code
_entity_poly.pdbx_strand_id
1 'polypeptide(L)'
;MKIPKLTKACDKTQSIFITNHKKLSHITGLIAVDKKMLLLFHNNRHRPGHIYKGQNNYCQSSMISTKPGTMGKIVFFEDKNFQGRSHESSSDCSDLHSFFNRCNSIRVENGNWMLYERPNYAGHQYFLRRGEYPDFQQWLGFNDSIKSCRLITSYKGSHKIRMYEREDFRGDMLELTEDCPSVFEKCHHHDIQSCNVLEGSWIFYELPNYKGRQYFLKQGEYKRFSEWGSLNSKVGSMRRVVDSY
;
A
#
# COMPACT_ATOMS: atom_id res chain seq x y z
N MET A 1 55.22 41.20 -24.74
CA MET A 1 56.12 40.30 -25.51
C MET A 1 56.39 39.03 -24.69
N LYS A 2 56.66 37.90 -25.38
CA LYS A 2 57.31 36.65 -24.89
C LYS A 2 56.60 35.76 -23.83
N ILE A 3 56.75 34.45 -24.09
CA ILE A 3 56.25 33.17 -23.51
C ILE A 3 57.30 32.11 -23.99
N PRO A 4 57.53 30.88 -23.41
CA PRO A 4 56.90 30.14 -22.31
C PRO A 4 57.83 30.08 -21.05
N LYS A 5 57.93 29.11 -20.09
CA LYS A 5 57.75 27.63 -19.99
C LYS A 5 57.30 27.17 -18.58
N LEU A 6 57.09 25.84 -18.43
CA LEU A 6 56.65 25.12 -17.23
C LEU A 6 57.78 24.29 -16.59
N THR A 7 57.61 23.89 -15.31
CA THR A 7 58.06 22.60 -14.76
C THR A 7 57.13 22.11 -13.63
N LYS A 8 57.33 20.88 -13.10
CA LYS A 8 56.33 20.09 -12.35
C LYS A 8 56.63 19.89 -10.85
N ALA A 9 55.54 19.76 -10.07
CA ALA A 9 55.23 18.81 -8.97
C ALA A 9 56.28 18.33 -7.92
N CYS A 10 55.82 18.15 -6.66
CA CYS A 10 55.88 16.85 -5.95
C CYS A 10 54.96 16.85 -4.70
N ASP A 11 54.66 15.66 -4.15
CA ASP A 11 53.72 15.40 -3.04
C ASP A 11 54.27 15.71 -1.63
N LYS A 12 53.35 15.98 -0.67
CA LYS A 12 53.57 15.79 0.77
C LYS A 12 52.28 15.46 1.55
N THR A 13 52.10 14.19 1.92
CA THR A 13 51.35 13.80 3.13
C THR A 13 51.89 12.47 3.67
N GLN A 14 52.53 12.53 4.84
CA GLN A 14 52.90 11.38 5.68
C GLN A 14 52.08 11.56 6.98
N SER A 15 51.22 10.62 7.39
CA SER A 15 51.48 9.34 8.09
C SER A 15 51.45 9.48 9.62
N ILE A 16 51.43 8.35 10.35
CA ILE A 16 51.64 8.22 11.81
C ILE A 16 50.37 8.58 12.66
N PHE A 17 49.88 7.77 13.64
CA PHE A 17 50.25 6.42 14.11
C PHE A 17 49.01 5.55 14.44
N ILE A 18 49.23 4.25 14.65
CA ILE A 18 48.26 3.24 15.10
C ILE A 18 48.63 2.84 16.55
N THR A 19 47.64 2.50 17.41
CA THR A 19 47.61 1.27 18.25
C THR A 19 46.48 1.29 19.29
N ASN A 20 45.55 0.34 19.20
CA ASN A 20 45.20 -0.54 20.34
C ASN A 20 44.50 -1.81 19.85
N HIS A 21 44.63 -2.93 20.58
CA HIS A 21 44.41 -4.27 20.00
C HIS A 21 43.74 -5.26 20.99
N LYS A 22 42.99 -6.21 20.42
CA LYS A 22 42.47 -7.47 21.01
C LYS A 22 41.28 -7.37 21.99
N LYS A 23 40.11 -7.79 21.49
CA LYS A 23 39.59 -9.14 21.84
C LYS A 23 38.81 -9.75 20.67
N LEU A 24 38.96 -11.05 20.46
CA LEU A 24 38.12 -11.89 19.58
C LEU A 24 36.90 -12.37 20.41
N SER A 25 35.83 -12.99 19.88
CA SER A 25 35.77 -13.96 18.76
C SER A 25 34.34 -14.21 18.21
N HIS A 26 34.25 -14.48 16.90
CA HIS A 26 33.15 -15.18 16.18
C HIS A 26 31.75 -14.51 16.23
N ILE A 27 30.83 -14.68 15.27
CA ILE A 27 30.62 -15.73 14.26
C ILE A 27 30.67 -15.18 12.82
N THR A 28 30.93 -16.07 11.85
CA THR A 28 31.07 -15.79 10.41
C THR A 28 29.76 -15.63 9.64
N GLY A 29 29.76 -14.82 8.58
CA GLY A 29 28.62 -14.67 7.66
C GLY A 29 28.98 -13.89 6.39
N LEU A 30 29.86 -14.42 5.53
CA LEU A 30 30.13 -13.82 4.21
C LEU A 30 28.93 -14.04 3.28
N ILE A 31 28.36 -12.96 2.74
CA ILE A 31 27.58 -13.01 1.51
C ILE A 31 28.55 -12.89 0.34
N ALA A 32 28.62 -13.92 -0.51
CA ALA A 32 29.39 -13.86 -1.74
C ALA A 32 28.67 -12.96 -2.76
N VAL A 33 29.30 -11.87 -3.17
CA VAL A 33 28.85 -11.09 -4.34
C VAL A 33 29.32 -11.81 -5.60
N ASP A 34 28.39 -12.22 -6.45
CA ASP A 34 28.69 -12.99 -7.66
C ASP A 34 29.57 -12.18 -8.63
N LYS A 35 30.68 -12.79 -9.07
CA LYS A 35 31.66 -12.19 -9.98
C LYS A 35 31.23 -12.18 -11.45
N LYS A 36 29.96 -12.47 -11.76
CA LYS A 36 29.44 -12.53 -13.13
C LYS A 36 28.97 -11.19 -13.74
N MET A 37 29.04 -10.09 -13.00
CA MET A 37 28.58 -8.75 -13.42
C MET A 37 29.73 -7.75 -13.69
N LEU A 38 30.84 -8.22 -14.29
CA LEU A 38 32.01 -7.37 -14.57
C LEU A 38 32.74 -7.74 -15.89
N LEU A 39 31.98 -7.87 -16.98
CA LEU A 39 32.46 -7.84 -18.36
C LEU A 39 31.53 -6.95 -19.21
N LEU A 40 32.08 -6.36 -20.28
CA LEU A 40 31.42 -5.43 -21.23
C LEU A 40 31.31 -3.95 -20.81
N PHE A 41 32.46 -3.32 -20.48
CA PHE A 41 32.68 -1.92 -20.88
C PHE A 41 34.04 -1.77 -21.57
N HIS A 42 34.01 -1.54 -22.88
CA HIS A 42 35.17 -1.18 -23.69
C HIS A 42 34.74 -0.21 -24.80
N ASN A 43 35.46 0.91 -24.89
CA ASN A 43 35.55 1.87 -26.00
C ASN A 43 34.27 2.26 -26.77
N ASN A 44 33.88 3.54 -26.66
CA ASN A 44 34.15 4.51 -27.74
C ASN A 44 33.89 5.97 -27.33
N ARG A 45 34.42 6.93 -28.10
CA ARG A 45 34.21 8.39 -27.95
C ARG A 45 33.84 9.04 -29.29
N HIS A 46 33.01 10.09 -29.23
CA HIS A 46 32.60 10.97 -30.36
C HIS A 46 31.74 10.29 -31.45
N ARG A 47 30.90 10.97 -32.25
CA ARG A 47 30.54 12.41 -32.45
C ARG A 47 28.99 12.59 -32.41
N PRO A 48 28.44 13.82 -32.36
CA PRO A 48 26.99 14.07 -32.31
C PRO A 48 26.31 14.14 -33.71
N GLY A 49 25.02 13.81 -33.78
CA GLY A 49 24.18 14.01 -34.99
C GLY A 49 22.70 13.63 -34.83
N HIS A 50 21.81 14.53 -35.27
CA HIS A 50 20.38 14.39 -35.64
C HIS A 50 19.42 13.39 -34.95
N ILE A 51 18.54 13.97 -34.12
CA ILE A 51 17.08 13.76 -33.97
C ILE A 51 16.43 12.60 -34.77
N TYR A 52 15.70 11.72 -34.07
CA TYR A 52 14.33 11.30 -34.42
C TYR A 52 13.48 11.00 -33.16
N LYS A 53 12.17 10.78 -33.32
CA LYS A 53 11.16 10.93 -32.25
C LYS A 53 10.88 9.65 -31.43
N GLY A 54 10.90 9.80 -30.10
CA GLY A 54 9.89 9.28 -29.16
C GLY A 54 9.91 7.79 -28.79
N GLN A 55 9.87 7.50 -27.48
CA GLN A 55 9.18 6.34 -26.88
C GLN A 55 9.10 6.45 -25.35
N ASN A 56 7.97 6.00 -24.81
CA ASN A 56 7.78 5.33 -23.52
C ASN A 56 8.59 5.80 -22.30
N ASN A 57 8.05 6.77 -21.56
CA ASN A 57 8.41 6.99 -20.15
C ASN A 57 7.86 5.84 -19.28
N TYR A 58 8.55 4.69 -19.23
CA TYR A 58 8.36 3.75 -18.13
C TYR A 58 8.88 4.39 -16.85
N CYS A 59 7.98 4.89 -16.01
CA CYS A 59 8.33 5.39 -14.68
C CYS A 59 8.89 4.24 -13.84
N GLN A 60 10.22 4.19 -13.73
CA GLN A 60 10.97 3.21 -12.96
C GLN A 60 10.81 3.45 -11.45
N SER A 61 9.62 3.12 -10.92
CA SER A 61 9.33 3.21 -9.50
C SER A 61 10.28 2.30 -8.71
N SER A 62 10.86 2.84 -7.64
CA SER A 62 11.86 2.15 -6.83
C SER A 62 11.25 0.93 -6.13
N MET A 63 11.77 -0.27 -6.41
CA MET A 63 11.38 -1.50 -5.71
C MET A 63 11.82 -1.44 -4.24
N ILE A 64 10.90 -1.02 -3.36
CA ILE A 64 11.04 -1.22 -1.92
C ILE A 64 10.88 -2.72 -1.65
N SER A 65 11.95 -3.37 -1.23
CA SER A 65 11.97 -4.82 -0.98
C SER A 65 11.13 -5.20 0.24
N THR A 66 9.84 -5.46 0.04
CA THR A 66 9.05 -6.25 0.98
C THR A 66 9.63 -7.66 1.09
N LYS A 67 9.65 -8.21 2.31
CA LYS A 67 9.94 -9.65 2.53
C LYS A 67 8.93 -10.51 1.74
N PRO A 68 9.24 -11.80 1.44
CA PRO A 68 8.29 -12.73 0.84
C PRO A 68 7.16 -13.10 1.83
N GLY A 69 6.24 -12.14 2.04
CA GLY A 69 4.89 -12.42 2.50
C GLY A 69 4.06 -13.04 1.38
N THR A 70 2.87 -13.49 1.73
CA THR A 70 1.84 -13.98 0.81
C THR A 70 1.59 -12.96 -0.31
N MET A 71 2.06 -13.24 -1.53
CA MET A 71 1.80 -12.39 -2.68
C MET A 71 0.30 -12.32 -2.93
N GLY A 72 -0.27 -11.11 -2.89
CA GLY A 72 -1.67 -10.92 -3.22
C GLY A 72 -1.95 -11.33 -4.65
N LYS A 73 -3.18 -11.79 -4.92
CA LYS A 73 -3.64 -12.07 -6.29
C LYS A 73 -5.14 -11.84 -6.39
N ILE A 74 -5.52 -10.93 -7.28
CA ILE A 74 -6.91 -10.59 -7.61
C ILE A 74 -7.07 -10.55 -9.12
N VAL A 75 -8.20 -11.07 -9.61
CA VAL A 75 -8.57 -11.07 -11.04
C VAL A 75 -9.90 -10.36 -11.19
N PHE A 76 -9.91 -9.28 -11.97
CA PHE A 76 -11.07 -8.49 -12.36
C PHE A 76 -11.61 -8.98 -13.70
N PHE A 77 -12.92 -8.96 -13.89
CA PHE A 77 -13.61 -9.36 -15.12
C PHE A 77 -14.60 -8.27 -15.57
N GLU A 78 -14.63 -7.96 -16.87
CA GLU A 78 -15.53 -6.93 -17.42
C GLU A 78 -17.02 -7.34 -17.36
N ASP A 79 -17.32 -8.64 -17.33
CA ASP A 79 -18.67 -9.19 -17.29
C ASP A 79 -18.93 -10.00 -15.99
N LYS A 80 -20.19 -10.42 -15.78
CA LYS A 80 -20.61 -11.22 -14.61
C LYS A 80 -20.14 -12.68 -14.74
N ASN A 81 -20.14 -13.41 -13.62
CA ASN A 81 -19.81 -14.84 -13.56
C ASN A 81 -18.42 -15.21 -14.16
N PHE A 82 -17.43 -14.33 -13.99
CA PHE A 82 -16.04 -14.51 -14.41
C PHE A 82 -15.85 -14.64 -15.93
N GLN A 83 -16.67 -13.91 -16.70
CA GLN A 83 -16.68 -13.87 -18.16
C GLN A 83 -16.10 -12.55 -18.71
N GLY A 84 -15.93 -12.48 -20.04
CA GLY A 84 -15.44 -11.30 -20.74
C GLY A 84 -13.91 -11.15 -20.68
N ARG A 85 -13.40 -9.92 -20.88
CA ARG A 85 -11.97 -9.63 -20.69
C ARG A 85 -11.65 -9.63 -19.20
N SER A 86 -10.49 -10.18 -18.84
CA SER A 86 -9.97 -10.16 -17.47
C SER A 86 -8.66 -9.37 -17.34
N HIS A 87 -8.36 -8.95 -16.12
CA HIS A 87 -7.07 -8.38 -15.73
C HIS A 87 -6.67 -8.91 -14.34
N GLU A 88 -5.41 -9.33 -14.21
CA GLU A 88 -4.84 -9.79 -12.94
C GLU A 88 -3.96 -8.70 -12.31
N SER A 89 -4.07 -8.52 -10.99
CA SER A 89 -3.17 -7.66 -10.21
C SER A 89 -2.64 -8.41 -8.99
N SER A 90 -1.38 -8.14 -8.62
CA SER A 90 -0.70 -8.76 -7.47
C SER A 90 -0.14 -7.74 -6.46
N SER A 91 -0.31 -6.45 -6.73
CA SER A 91 0.11 -5.31 -5.89
C SER A 91 -0.85 -4.11 -6.09
N ASP A 92 -0.63 -3.03 -5.33
CA ASP A 92 -1.39 -1.77 -5.46
C ASP A 92 -1.37 -1.22 -6.89
N CYS A 93 -2.53 -0.85 -7.42
CA CYS A 93 -2.67 -0.15 -8.71
C CYS A 93 -3.47 1.14 -8.53
N SER A 94 -2.88 2.28 -8.87
CA SER A 94 -3.51 3.61 -8.73
C SER A 94 -4.44 3.99 -9.88
N ASP A 95 -4.35 3.33 -11.04
CA ASP A 95 -5.29 3.49 -12.15
C ASP A 95 -5.45 2.19 -12.96
N LEU A 96 -6.63 1.59 -12.86
CA LEU A 96 -7.02 0.37 -13.59
C LEU A 96 -7.73 0.68 -14.92
N HIS A 97 -8.02 1.95 -15.22
CA HIS A 97 -8.76 2.35 -16.43
C HIS A 97 -8.07 1.93 -17.73
N SER A 98 -6.74 1.82 -17.71
CA SER A 98 -5.96 1.36 -18.88
C SER A 98 -6.13 -0.13 -19.20
N PHE A 99 -6.72 -0.94 -18.30
CA PHE A 99 -6.94 -2.38 -18.51
C PHE A 99 -8.40 -2.71 -18.78
N PHE A 100 -9.34 -2.07 -18.08
CA PHE A 100 -10.78 -2.30 -18.25
C PHE A 100 -11.63 -1.05 -17.98
N ASN A 101 -12.74 -0.94 -18.73
CA ASN A 101 -13.66 0.18 -18.58
C ASN A 101 -14.72 -0.06 -17.49
N ARG A 102 -15.04 -1.32 -17.18
CA ARG A 102 -16.00 -1.75 -16.14
C ARG A 102 -15.52 -3.03 -15.45
N CYS A 103 -16.06 -3.36 -14.28
CA CYS A 103 -15.79 -4.61 -13.58
C CYS A 103 -17.08 -5.18 -12.95
N ASN A 104 -17.56 -6.31 -13.48
CA ASN A 104 -18.83 -6.91 -13.08
C ASN A 104 -18.68 -8.22 -12.30
N SER A 105 -17.48 -8.83 -12.27
CA SER A 105 -17.16 -9.92 -11.34
C SER A 105 -15.67 -9.96 -10.99
N ILE A 106 -15.34 -10.53 -9.84
CA ILE A 106 -13.98 -10.52 -9.25
C ILE A 106 -13.69 -11.87 -8.58
N ARG A 107 -12.48 -12.41 -8.80
CA ARG A 107 -11.93 -13.53 -8.02
C ARG A 107 -10.72 -13.03 -7.22
N VAL A 108 -10.77 -13.17 -5.89
CA VAL A 108 -9.61 -12.93 -5.02
C VAL A 108 -9.01 -14.28 -4.67
N GLU A 109 -7.91 -14.64 -5.32
CA GLU A 109 -7.22 -15.90 -5.07
C GLU A 109 -6.37 -15.85 -3.79
N ASN A 110 -5.75 -14.70 -3.51
CA ASN A 110 -4.96 -14.49 -2.30
C ASN A 110 -4.92 -13.02 -1.82
N GLY A 111 -4.77 -12.85 -0.51
CA GLY A 111 -4.64 -11.56 0.15
C GLY A 111 -5.97 -10.86 0.47
N ASN A 112 -5.86 -9.76 1.20
CA ASN A 112 -6.95 -8.86 1.56
C ASN A 112 -6.87 -7.61 0.66
N TRP A 113 -7.97 -7.19 0.04
CA TRP A 113 -7.94 -6.15 -1.00
C TRP A 113 -8.93 -5.02 -0.73
N MET A 114 -8.45 -3.77 -0.83
CA MET A 114 -9.30 -2.58 -0.84
C MET A 114 -9.44 -2.05 -2.26
N LEU A 115 -10.66 -2.04 -2.78
CA LEU A 115 -10.98 -1.52 -4.11
C LEU A 115 -11.62 -0.14 -4.01
N TYR A 116 -11.44 0.67 -5.05
CA TYR A 116 -11.92 2.05 -5.10
C TYR A 116 -12.58 2.35 -6.45
N GLU A 117 -13.71 3.06 -6.37
CA GLU A 117 -14.54 3.47 -7.50
C GLU A 117 -13.80 4.33 -8.54
N ARG A 118 -12.85 5.17 -8.10
CA ARG A 118 -12.12 6.15 -8.91
C ARG A 118 -10.59 5.92 -8.84
N PRO A 119 -9.81 6.45 -9.81
CA PRO A 119 -8.36 6.41 -9.74
C PRO A 119 -7.81 7.10 -8.48
N ASN A 120 -6.55 6.80 -8.15
CA ASN A 120 -5.81 7.35 -7.01
C ASN A 120 -6.48 7.10 -5.64
N TYR A 121 -7.12 5.94 -5.49
CA TYR A 121 -7.70 5.44 -4.23
C TYR A 121 -8.85 6.31 -3.69
N ALA A 122 -9.71 6.79 -4.59
CA ALA A 122 -10.78 7.73 -4.30
C ALA A 122 -12.19 7.18 -4.62
N GLY A 123 -13.21 7.81 -4.03
CA GLY A 123 -14.61 7.42 -4.22
C GLY A 123 -15.08 6.33 -3.27
N HIS A 124 -16.13 5.60 -3.66
CA HIS A 124 -16.61 4.48 -2.85
C HIS A 124 -15.55 3.37 -2.74
N GLN A 125 -15.37 2.87 -1.51
CA GLN A 125 -14.37 1.87 -1.16
C GLN A 125 -15.07 0.53 -0.89
N TYR A 126 -14.44 -0.58 -1.29
CA TYR A 126 -14.98 -1.93 -1.11
C TYR A 126 -13.89 -2.89 -0.59
N PHE A 127 -14.11 -3.52 0.58
CA PHE A 127 -13.18 -4.49 1.17
C PHE A 127 -13.53 -5.93 0.78
N LEU A 128 -12.69 -6.52 -0.07
CA LEU A 128 -12.78 -7.92 -0.48
C LEU A 128 -11.73 -8.77 0.23
N ARG A 129 -12.10 -10.01 0.54
CA ARG A 129 -11.23 -11.07 1.07
C ARG A 129 -11.06 -12.15 0.00
N ARG A 130 -10.23 -13.16 0.27
CA ARG A 130 -10.14 -14.38 -0.54
C ARG A 130 -11.54 -14.96 -0.79
N GLY A 131 -11.88 -15.22 -2.04
CA GLY A 131 -13.22 -15.67 -2.44
C GLY A 131 -13.61 -15.31 -3.87
N GLU A 132 -14.82 -15.70 -4.25
CA GLU A 132 -15.40 -15.48 -5.58
C GLU A 132 -16.61 -14.54 -5.50
N TYR A 133 -16.63 -13.53 -6.36
CA TYR A 133 -17.65 -12.49 -6.39
C TYR A 133 -18.26 -12.39 -7.80
N PRO A 134 -19.31 -13.17 -8.13
CA PRO A 134 -19.85 -13.29 -9.50
C PRO A 134 -20.64 -12.06 -10.01
N ASP A 135 -20.94 -11.09 -9.13
CA ASP A 135 -21.71 -9.87 -9.41
C ASP A 135 -21.18 -8.74 -8.52
N PHE A 136 -21.20 -7.48 -8.98
CA PHE A 136 -20.76 -6.33 -8.19
C PHE A 136 -21.55 -6.12 -6.89
N GLN A 137 -22.80 -6.59 -6.85
CA GLN A 137 -23.61 -6.59 -5.62
C GLN A 137 -22.97 -7.42 -4.49
N GLN A 138 -22.15 -8.43 -4.82
CA GLN A 138 -21.50 -9.33 -3.84
C GLN A 138 -20.39 -8.65 -3.02
N TRP A 139 -19.81 -7.54 -3.51
CA TRP A 139 -18.90 -6.69 -2.72
C TRP A 139 -19.56 -5.41 -2.18
N LEU A 140 -20.90 -5.36 -2.22
CA LEU A 140 -21.71 -4.17 -1.91
C LEU A 140 -21.41 -2.98 -2.86
N GLY A 141 -21.11 -3.27 -4.12
CA GLY A 141 -20.90 -2.27 -5.17
C GLY A 141 -22.15 -1.43 -5.43
N PHE A 142 -22.02 -0.11 -5.47
CA PHE A 142 -23.09 0.80 -5.95
C PHE A 142 -23.21 0.81 -7.48
N ASN A 143 -22.13 0.42 -8.17
CA ASN A 143 -21.99 0.36 -9.62
C ASN A 143 -20.86 -0.64 -9.99
N ASP A 144 -20.61 -0.83 -11.28
CA ASP A 144 -19.53 -1.67 -11.82
C ASP A 144 -18.23 -0.86 -12.10
N SER A 145 -18.08 0.34 -11.53
CA SER A 145 -16.84 1.12 -11.62
C SER A 145 -15.87 0.71 -10.53
N ILE A 146 -14.81 0.03 -10.92
CA ILE A 146 -13.58 -0.15 -10.13
C ILE A 146 -12.44 0.47 -10.93
N LYS A 147 -11.64 1.35 -10.30
CA LYS A 147 -10.60 2.13 -11.00
C LYS A 147 -9.28 2.24 -10.23
N SER A 148 -9.19 1.83 -8.97
CA SER A 148 -7.92 1.56 -8.31
C SER A 148 -8.05 0.50 -7.21
N CYS A 149 -6.95 -0.14 -6.84
CA CYS A 149 -6.92 -1.22 -5.86
C CYS A 149 -5.66 -1.18 -4.97
N ARG A 150 -5.78 -1.68 -3.74
CA ARG A 150 -4.66 -1.86 -2.80
C ARG A 150 -4.65 -3.24 -2.19
N LEU A 151 -3.47 -3.84 -2.09
CA LEU A 151 -3.23 -5.04 -1.30
C LEU A 151 -3.04 -4.61 0.17
N ILE A 152 -4.00 -4.96 1.02
CA ILE A 152 -3.90 -4.70 2.46
C ILE A 152 -2.90 -5.70 3.04
N THR A 153 -1.79 -5.19 3.56
CA THR A 153 -0.74 -6.00 4.19
C THR A 153 -1.29 -6.70 5.43
N SER A 154 -1.18 -8.03 5.45
CA SER A 154 -1.56 -8.90 6.56
C SER A 154 -0.91 -8.50 7.89
N TYR A 155 -1.72 -8.23 8.91
CA TYR A 155 -1.25 -7.97 10.28
C TYR A 155 -1.40 -9.23 11.13
N LYS A 156 -0.32 -9.64 11.82
CA LYS A 156 -0.25 -10.89 12.61
C LYS A 156 -0.24 -10.70 14.14
N GLY A 157 -0.47 -9.48 14.62
CA GLY A 157 -0.68 -9.18 16.04
C GLY A 157 -2.16 -9.02 16.37
N SER A 158 -2.43 -8.48 17.56
CA SER A 158 -3.76 -8.05 18.00
C SER A 158 -4.29 -6.84 17.21
N HIS A 159 -5.60 -6.63 17.24
CA HIS A 159 -6.22 -5.40 16.73
C HIS A 159 -6.76 -4.61 17.90
N LYS A 160 -6.63 -3.28 17.86
CA LYS A 160 -7.13 -2.37 18.89
C LYS A 160 -7.44 -1.00 18.28
N ILE A 161 -8.61 -0.46 18.61
CA ILE A 161 -9.03 0.88 18.19
C ILE A 161 -9.76 1.58 19.33
N ARG A 162 -9.55 2.89 19.46
CA ARG A 162 -10.36 3.79 20.30
C ARG A 162 -11.19 4.71 19.43
N MET A 163 -12.47 4.83 19.75
CA MET A 163 -13.42 5.71 19.09
C MET A 163 -13.95 6.73 20.10
N TYR A 164 -14.21 7.95 19.64
CA TYR A 164 -14.53 9.08 20.51
C TYR A 164 -15.76 9.85 20.01
N GLU A 165 -16.58 10.29 20.98
CA GLU A 165 -17.78 11.12 20.80
C GLU A 165 -17.49 12.46 20.09
N ARG A 166 -16.27 13.01 20.22
CA ARG A 166 -15.91 14.34 19.69
C ARG A 166 -14.58 14.32 18.92
N GLU A 167 -14.36 15.38 18.14
CA GLU A 167 -13.09 15.63 17.44
C GLU A 167 -11.91 15.77 18.44
N ASP A 168 -10.67 15.62 17.96
CA ASP A 168 -9.44 15.66 18.78
C ASP A 168 -9.42 14.67 19.97
N PHE A 169 -10.06 13.50 19.85
CA PHE A 169 -10.07 12.45 20.87
C PHE A 169 -10.71 12.86 22.21
N ARG A 170 -11.77 13.68 22.14
CA ARG A 170 -12.50 14.22 23.30
C ARG A 170 -13.89 13.58 23.46
N GLY A 171 -14.50 13.82 24.62
CA GLY A 171 -15.80 13.23 24.98
C GLY A 171 -15.67 11.78 25.42
N ASP A 172 -16.78 11.03 25.40
CA ASP A 172 -16.77 9.61 25.76
C ASP A 172 -15.91 8.77 24.80
N MET A 173 -15.27 7.73 25.34
CA MET A 173 -14.30 6.88 24.63
C MET A 173 -14.69 5.40 24.71
N LEU A 174 -14.76 4.74 23.55
CA LEU A 174 -14.99 3.31 23.40
C LEU A 174 -13.74 2.63 22.82
N GLU A 175 -13.11 1.72 23.57
CA GLU A 175 -12.04 0.85 23.08
C GLU A 175 -12.63 -0.50 22.62
N LEU A 176 -12.20 -0.99 21.46
CA LEU A 176 -12.58 -2.30 20.91
C LEU A 176 -11.37 -3.05 20.34
N THR A 177 -11.36 -4.37 20.56
CA THR A 177 -10.36 -5.32 20.02
C THR A 177 -10.97 -6.39 19.11
N GLU A 178 -12.30 -6.47 19.06
CA GLU A 178 -13.09 -7.45 18.33
C GLU A 178 -13.95 -6.80 17.24
N ASP A 179 -14.48 -7.62 16.32
CA ASP A 179 -15.45 -7.19 15.32
C ASP A 179 -16.77 -6.77 16.01
N CYS A 180 -17.40 -5.70 15.53
CA CYS A 180 -18.59 -5.12 16.13
C CYS A 180 -19.71 -4.95 15.09
N PRO A 181 -20.77 -5.79 15.11
CA PRO A 181 -21.87 -5.71 14.14
C PRO A 181 -22.84 -4.55 14.40
N SER A 182 -22.77 -3.92 15.58
CA SER A 182 -23.61 -2.79 15.97
C SER A 182 -22.86 -1.92 16.98
N VAL A 183 -22.28 -0.82 16.52
CA VAL A 183 -21.51 0.10 17.38
C VAL A 183 -22.44 0.86 18.33
N PHE A 184 -23.66 1.17 17.90
CA PHE A 184 -24.70 1.79 18.74
C PHE A 184 -25.00 0.97 20.02
N GLU A 185 -25.02 -0.36 19.94
CA GLU A 185 -25.18 -1.25 21.10
C GLU A 185 -23.96 -1.27 22.05
N LYS A 186 -22.85 -0.61 21.70
CA LYS A 186 -21.63 -0.52 22.51
C LYS A 186 -21.38 0.87 23.10
N CYS A 187 -21.70 1.95 22.38
CA CYS A 187 -21.49 3.32 22.87
C CYS A 187 -22.77 4.05 23.29
N HIS A 188 -23.97 3.59 22.92
CA HIS A 188 -25.24 4.32 22.98
C HIS A 188 -25.30 5.66 22.20
N HIS A 189 -24.15 6.29 21.94
CA HIS A 189 -23.98 7.43 21.05
C HIS A 189 -24.18 7.06 19.57
N HIS A 190 -24.63 8.00 18.76
CA HIS A 190 -24.89 7.81 17.33
C HIS A 190 -23.72 8.22 16.42
N ASP A 191 -22.79 9.04 16.93
CA ASP A 191 -21.75 9.70 16.14
C ASP A 191 -20.36 9.43 16.71
N ILE A 192 -19.48 8.88 15.87
CA ILE A 192 -18.05 8.74 16.12
C ILE A 192 -17.35 9.85 15.36
N GLN A 193 -16.91 10.88 16.09
CA GLN A 193 -16.29 12.05 15.47
C GLN A 193 -14.80 11.83 15.23
N SER A 194 -14.07 11.16 16.14
CA SER A 194 -12.64 10.85 15.97
C SER A 194 -12.29 9.43 16.42
N CYS A 195 -11.15 8.90 15.94
CA CYS A 195 -10.66 7.59 16.36
C CYS A 195 -9.13 7.45 16.25
N ASN A 196 -8.55 6.58 17.09
CA ASN A 196 -7.15 6.19 17.03
C ASN A 196 -7.05 4.67 16.84
N VAL A 197 -6.54 4.23 15.69
CA VAL A 197 -6.23 2.82 15.42
C VAL A 197 -4.87 2.53 16.02
N LEU A 198 -4.88 1.97 17.23
CA LEU A 198 -3.69 1.64 18.00
C LEU A 198 -2.95 0.43 17.41
N GLU A 199 -3.68 -0.61 17.00
CA GLU A 199 -3.13 -1.87 16.50
C GLU A 199 -3.98 -2.45 15.36
N GLY A 200 -3.31 -3.11 14.41
CA GLY A 200 -3.94 -3.77 13.26
C GLY A 200 -4.43 -2.80 12.17
N SER A 201 -5.51 -3.19 11.49
CA SER A 201 -6.23 -2.33 10.54
C SER A 201 -7.70 -2.76 10.48
N TRP A 202 -8.58 -1.81 10.17
CA TRP A 202 -10.02 -1.95 10.38
C TRP A 202 -10.81 -1.42 9.18
N ILE A 203 -12.04 -1.93 9.02
CA ILE A 203 -13.04 -1.35 8.12
C ILE A 203 -14.22 -0.85 8.95
N PHE A 204 -14.54 0.43 8.81
CA PHE A 204 -15.81 1.00 9.27
C PHE A 204 -16.89 0.86 8.21
N TYR A 205 -18.13 0.68 8.66
CA TYR A 205 -19.33 0.59 7.84
C TYR A 205 -20.35 1.63 8.30
N GLU A 206 -20.93 2.36 7.36
CA GLU A 206 -21.94 3.40 7.61
C GLU A 206 -23.21 2.85 8.30
N LEU A 207 -23.54 1.56 8.10
CA LEU A 207 -24.71 0.90 8.68
C LEU A 207 -24.33 -0.32 9.55
N PRO A 208 -25.21 -0.75 10.48
CA PRO A 208 -25.04 -2.00 11.22
C PRO A 208 -24.97 -3.25 10.31
N ASN A 209 -24.44 -4.34 10.87
CA ASN A 209 -24.28 -5.65 10.21
C ASN A 209 -23.46 -5.61 8.91
N TYR A 210 -22.41 -4.79 8.90
CA TYR A 210 -21.40 -4.66 7.84
C TYR A 210 -21.97 -4.21 6.48
N LYS A 211 -22.82 -3.16 6.50
CA LYS A 211 -23.56 -2.64 5.35
C LYS A 211 -23.31 -1.15 5.10
N GLY A 212 -23.73 -0.66 3.92
CA GLY A 212 -23.55 0.73 3.52
C GLY A 212 -22.13 1.00 3.02
N ARG A 213 -21.71 2.27 3.04
CA ARG A 213 -20.35 2.65 2.63
C ARG A 213 -19.30 2.06 3.58
N GLN A 214 -18.16 1.70 3.00
CA GLN A 214 -17.03 1.10 3.70
C GLN A 214 -15.85 2.10 3.71
N TYR A 215 -15.12 2.15 4.82
CA TYR A 215 -13.95 3.02 4.98
C TYR A 215 -12.78 2.22 5.57
N PHE A 216 -11.61 2.27 4.94
CA PHE A 216 -10.41 1.55 5.39
C PHE A 216 -9.51 2.41 6.28
N LEU A 217 -9.32 1.96 7.52
CA LEU A 217 -8.46 2.61 8.51
C LEU A 217 -7.21 1.77 8.76
N LYS A 218 -6.05 2.34 8.43
CA LYS A 218 -4.73 1.86 8.86
C LYS A 218 -4.44 2.32 10.30
N GLN A 219 -3.44 1.71 10.93
CA GLN A 219 -2.88 2.19 12.20
C GLN A 219 -2.54 3.69 12.14
N GLY A 220 -2.98 4.47 13.12
CA GLY A 220 -2.83 5.93 13.16
C GLY A 220 -3.98 6.70 13.80
N GLU A 221 -3.77 8.01 13.92
CA GLU A 221 -4.71 9.00 14.46
C GLU A 221 -5.59 9.62 13.37
N TYR A 222 -6.90 9.69 13.62
CA TYR A 222 -7.88 10.36 12.76
C TYR A 222 -8.72 11.30 13.62
N LYS A 223 -8.48 12.61 13.53
CA LYS A 223 -8.99 13.60 14.49
C LYS A 223 -10.44 14.04 14.22
N ARG A 224 -10.96 13.67 13.05
CA ARG A 224 -12.31 13.98 12.55
C ARG A 224 -12.71 12.98 11.45
N PHE A 225 -14.01 12.70 11.29
CA PHE A 225 -14.51 11.65 10.39
C PHE A 225 -14.13 11.80 8.90
N SER A 226 -13.86 13.03 8.45
CA SER A 226 -13.39 13.29 7.09
C SER A 226 -12.00 12.69 6.80
N GLU A 227 -11.20 12.37 7.81
CA GLU A 227 -9.83 11.85 7.63
C GLU A 227 -9.80 10.35 7.32
N TRP A 228 -10.85 9.58 7.64
CA TRP A 228 -11.07 8.23 7.07
C TRP A 228 -11.91 8.26 5.78
N GLY A 229 -12.19 9.45 5.23
CA GLY A 229 -12.91 9.64 3.98
C GLY A 229 -14.44 9.52 4.08
N SER A 230 -15.02 9.60 5.28
CA SER A 230 -16.47 9.66 5.44
C SER A 230 -17.01 11.08 5.22
N LEU A 231 -18.28 11.15 4.79
CA LEU A 231 -19.04 12.41 4.66
C LEU A 231 -19.80 12.78 5.94
N ASN A 232 -19.82 11.88 6.94
CA ASN A 232 -20.47 12.09 8.24
C ASN A 232 -19.83 11.20 9.33
N SER A 233 -20.19 11.45 10.59
CA SER A 233 -19.70 10.76 11.78
C SER A 233 -20.34 9.38 12.06
N LYS A 234 -21.17 8.83 11.16
CA LYS A 234 -21.87 7.58 11.42
C LYS A 234 -20.98 6.36 11.16
N VAL A 235 -20.77 5.58 12.21
CA VAL A 235 -20.17 4.25 12.16
C VAL A 235 -21.18 3.27 12.74
N GLY A 236 -21.92 2.57 11.89
CA GLY A 236 -22.95 1.62 12.32
C GLY A 236 -22.38 0.26 12.72
N SER A 237 -21.30 -0.17 12.06
CA SER A 237 -20.55 -1.39 12.40
C SER A 237 -19.10 -1.32 11.95
N MET A 238 -18.26 -2.23 12.44
CA MET A 238 -16.82 -2.25 12.13
C MET A 238 -16.25 -3.67 12.25
N ARG A 239 -15.29 -4.01 11.39
CA ARG A 239 -14.61 -5.33 11.40
C ARG A 239 -13.11 -5.19 11.23
N ARG A 240 -12.35 -6.14 11.79
CA ARG A 240 -10.90 -6.22 11.60
C ARG A 240 -10.55 -6.67 10.19
N VAL A 241 -9.42 -6.19 9.67
CA VAL A 241 -8.77 -6.83 8.53
C VAL A 241 -7.86 -7.93 9.07
N VAL A 242 -8.32 -9.18 8.90
CA VAL A 242 -7.60 -10.41 9.24
C VAL A 242 -7.48 -11.28 7.99
N ASP A 243 -6.44 -12.11 7.93
CA ASP A 243 -6.30 -13.10 6.85
C ASP A 243 -7.34 -14.22 7.02
N SER A 244 -8.09 -14.48 5.95
CA SER A 244 -8.84 -15.73 5.80
C SER A 244 -7.89 -16.81 5.27
N TYR A 245 -7.39 -17.65 6.18
CA TYR A 245 -6.56 -18.82 5.89
C TYR A 245 -7.31 -19.82 5.01
#